data_AF-A0A527GT11-F1
#
_entry.id   AF-A0A527GT11-F1
#
_cell.length_a   1.000
_cell.length_b   1.000
_cell.length_c   1.000
_cell.angle_alpha   90.00
_cell.angle_beta   90.00
_cell.angle_gamma   90.00
#
_symmetry.space_group_name_H-M   'P 1'
#
loop_
_entity.id
_entity.type
_entity.pdbx_description
1 polymer ?
#
loop_
_entity_poly.entity_id
_entity_poly.type
_entity_poly.pdbx_seq_one_letter_code
_entity_poly.pdbx_strand_id
1 'polypeptide(L)' 'MKYIVFILFTVMTNAAAQLMLKQGMMSLGPISFEGVNPLVKLLQIVFSPWVFLGLCTFVISMAS' A
#
# COMPACT_ATOMS: atom_id res chain seq x y z
N MET A 1 -24.58 -14.92 10.75
CA MET A 1 -24.11 -13.59 11.22
C MET A 1 -22.77 -13.60 11.96
N LYS A 2 -22.35 -14.68 12.64
CA LYS A 2 -21.12 -14.72 13.47
C LYS A 2 -19.83 -14.21 12.82
N TYR A 3 -19.65 -14.35 11.50
CA TYR A 3 -18.41 -13.98 10.78
C TYR A 3 -18.50 -12.66 10.00
N ILE A 4 -19.65 -11.99 10.00
CA ILE A 4 -19.84 -10.80 9.16
C ILE A 4 -18.86 -9.67 9.52
N VAL A 5 -18.46 -9.57 10.79
CA VAL A 5 -17.47 -8.59 11.26
C VAL A 5 -16.10 -8.86 10.64
N PHE A 6 -15.64 -10.12 10.60
CA PHE A 6 -14.37 -10.48 9.97
C PHE A 6 -14.38 -10.27 8.47
N ILE A 7 -15.50 -10.63 7.80
CA ILE A 7 -15.68 -10.42 6.36
C ILE A 7 -15.61 -8.91 6.04
N LEU A 8 -16.33 -8.08 6.79
CA LEU A 8 -16.30 -6.64 6.58
C LEU A 8 -14.91 -6.07 6.92
N PHE A 9 -14.24 -6.57 7.96
CA PHE A 9 -12.89 -6.15 8.28
C PHE A 9 -11.90 -6.44 7.15
N THR A 10 -11.86 -7.67 6.62
CA THR A 10 -10.91 -8.03 5.54
C THR A 10 -11.19 -7.24 4.26
N VAL A 11 -12.46 -7.08 3.87
CA VAL A 11 -12.83 -6.31 2.67
C VAL A 11 -12.52 -4.82 2.85
N MET A 12 -12.82 -4.24 4.02
CA MET A 12 -12.55 -2.83 4.29
C MET A 12 -11.06 -2.54 4.40
N THR A 13 -10.28 -3.40 5.04
CA THR A 13 -8.81 -3.24 5.12
C THR A 13 -8.16 -3.43 3.76
N ASN A 14 -8.67 -4.32 2.91
CA ASN A 14 -8.23 -4.44 1.53
C ASN A 14 -8.50 -3.16 0.72
N ALA A 15 -9.72 -2.63 0.81
CA ALA A 15 -10.09 -1.39 0.14
C ALA A 15 -9.25 -0.20 0.64
N ALA A 16 -9.04 -0.09 1.95
CA ALA A 16 -8.19 0.95 2.54
C ALA A 16 -6.74 0.85 2.03
N ALA A 17 -6.17 -0.36 1.99
CA ALA A 17 -4.83 -0.59 1.47
C ALA A 17 -4.70 -0.12 0.01
N GLN A 18 -5.67 -0.45 -0.84
CA GLN A 18 -5.67 -0.02 -2.24
C GLN A 18 -5.77 1.50 -2.40
N LEU A 19 -6.59 2.18 -1.59
CA LEU A 19 -6.69 3.64 -1.59
C LEU A 19 -5.38 4.30 -1.13
N MET A 20 -4.74 3.77 -0.09
CA MET A 20 -3.45 4.26 0.40
C MET A 20 -2.35 4.08 -0.65
N LEU A 21 -2.27 2.91 -1.28
CA LEU A 21 -1.31 2.65 -2.35
C LEU A 21 -1.53 3.59 -3.54
N LYS A 22 -2.79 3.81 -3.95
CA LYS A 22 -3.13 4.76 -5.00
C LYS A 22 -2.71 6.19 -4.63
N GLN A 23 -2.99 6.63 -3.41
CA GLN A 23 -2.57 7.94 -2.93
C GLN A 23 -1.05 8.07 -2.89
N GLY A 24 -0.34 7.02 -2.46
CA GLY A 24 1.11 6.97 -2.44
C GLY A 24 1.72 7.11 -3.83
N MET A 25 1.20 6.37 -4.81
CA MET A 25 1.64 6.48 -6.20
C MET A 25 1.34 7.85 -6.81
N MET A 26 0.17 8.44 -6.55
CA MET A 26 -0.15 9.80 -7.02
C MET A 26 0.76 10.86 -6.39
N SER A 27 1.15 10.67 -5.12
CA SER A 27 2.04 11.60 -4.40
C SER A 27 3.50 11.55 -4.89
N LEU A 28 3.94 10.40 -5.42
CA LEU A 28 5.29 10.21 -5.95
C LEU A 28 5.49 10.84 -7.34
N GLY A 29 4.41 11.10 -8.07
CA GLY A 29 4.46 11.64 -9.43
C GLY A 29 5.10 10.66 -10.44
N PRO A 30 5.54 11.16 -11.61
CA PRO A 30 6.20 10.33 -12.62
C PRO A 30 7.50 9.74 -12.08
N ILE A 31 7.62 8.41 -12.09
CA ILE A 31 8.84 7.72 -11.69
C ILE A 31 9.76 7.61 -12.90
N SER A 32 10.90 8.30 -12.85
CA SER A 32 12.01 8.10 -13.78
C SER A 32 13.13 7.30 -13.11
N PHE A 33 13.75 6.43 -13.91
CA PHE A 33 14.92 5.64 -13.53
C PHE A 33 16.20 6.12 -14.21
N GLU A 34 16.15 7.22 -14.97
CA GLU A 34 17.33 7.79 -15.63
C GLU A 34 18.34 8.32 -14.60
N GLY A 35 19.58 7.83 -14.67
CA GLY A 35 20.69 8.29 -13.83
C GLY A 35 20.57 7.94 -12.33
N VAL A 36 19.61 7.12 -11.93
CA VAL A 36 19.39 6.75 -10.53
C VAL A 36 19.59 5.25 -10.31
N ASN A 37 20.17 4.86 -9.16
CA ASN A 37 20.26 3.46 -8.77
C ASN A 37 18.85 2.88 -8.53
N PRO A 38 18.41 1.87 -9.29
CA PRO A 38 17.06 1.32 -9.18
C PRO A 38 16.70 0.80 -7.79
N LEU A 39 17.68 0.25 -7.06
CA LEU A 39 17.47 -0.26 -5.70
C LEU A 39 17.16 0.88 -4.73
N VAL A 40 17.91 1.98 -4.82
CA VAL A 40 17.69 3.16 -3.98
C VAL A 40 16.32 3.78 -4.28
N LYS A 41 15.95 3.85 -5.56
CA LYS A 41 14.64 4.37 -5.99
C LYS A 41 13.49 3.50 -5.49
N LEU A 42 13.65 2.18 -5.53
CA LEU A 42 12.66 1.24 -5.00
C LEU A 42 12.48 1.44 -3.49
N LEU A 43 13.58 1.55 -2.73
CA LEU A 43 13.50 1.80 -1.29
C LEU A 43 12.79 3.13 -0.99
N GLN A 44 13.07 4.20 -1.76
CA GLN A 44 12.35 5.46 -1.63
C GLN A 44 10.84 5.32 -1.88
N ILE A 45 10.43 4.51 -2.86
CA ILE A 45 9.00 4.25 -3.15
C ILE A 45 8.37 3.46 -2.00
N VAL A 46 9.01 2.37 -1.57
CA VAL A 46 8.49 1.48 -0.51
C VAL A 46 8.36 2.21 0.83
N PHE A 47 9.33 3.06 1.17
CA PHE A 47 9.31 3.84 2.41
C PHE A 47 8.57 5.18 2.28
N SER A 48 7.87 5.44 1.17
CA SER A 48 6.90 6.54 1.10
C SER A 48 5.76 6.28 2.09
N PRO A 49 5.33 7.27 2.91
CA PRO A 49 4.39 7.03 4.02
C PRO A 49 3.10 6.30 3.60
N TRP A 50 2.48 6.73 2.51
CA TRP A 50 1.25 6.14 2.01
C TRP A 50 1.44 4.76 1.37
N VAL A 51 2.58 4.54 0.69
CA VAL A 51 2.91 3.24 0.10
C VAL A 51 3.21 2.25 1.21
N PHE A 52 4.05 2.62 2.17
CA PHE A 52 4.42 1.79 3.31
C PHE A 52 3.19 1.39 4.13
N LEU A 53 2.35 2.36 4.52
CA LEU A 53 1.12 2.09 5.27
C LEU A 53 0.13 1.24 4.45
N GLY A 54 0.03 1.48 3.15
CA GLY A 54 -0.79 0.66 2.24
C GLY A 54 -0.32 -0.79 2.21
N LEU A 55 1.00 -1.02 2.12
CA LEU A 55 1.60 -2.36 2.17
C LEU A 55 1.38 -3.04 3.52
N CYS A 56 1.58 -2.35 4.65
CA CYS A 56 1.29 -2.90 5.97
C CYS A 56 -0.19 -3.27 6.14
N THR A 57 -1.10 -2.39 5.70
CA THR A 57 -2.55 -2.64 5.75
C THR A 57 -2.95 -3.83 4.88
N PHE A 58 -2.30 -3.99 3.72
CA PHE A 58 -2.51 -5.14 2.84
C PHE A 58 -2.09 -6.47 3.49
N VAL A 59 -0.95 -6.50 4.18
CA VAL A 59 -0.52 -7.69 4.93
C VAL A 59 -1.52 -8.04 6.03
N ILE A 60 -2.06 -7.04 6.74
CA ILE A 60 -3.11 -7.26 7.75
C ILE A 60 -4.37 -7.87 7.11
N SER A 61 -4.80 -7.35 5.95
CA SER A 61 -5.94 -7.90 5.20
C SER A 61 -5.74 -9.35 4.76
N MET A 62 -4.50 -9.75 4.45
CA MET A 62 -4.17 -11.13 4.07
C MET A 62 -4.09 -12.09 5.26
N ALA A 63 -3.78 -11.57 6.44
CA ALA A 63 -3.70 -12.36 7.67
C ALA A 63 -5.04 -12.48 8.43
N SER A 64 -6.03 -11.64 8.08
CA SER A 64 -7.33 -11.51 8.76
C SER A 64 -8.40 -12.48 8.27
#